data_AF-A0A932JYA5-F1
#
_entry.id   AF-A0A932JYA5-F1
#
_cell.length_a   1.000
_cell.length_b   1.000
_cell.length_c   1.000
_cell.angle_alpha   90.00
_cell.angle_beta   90.00
_cell.angle_gamma   90.00
#
_symmetry.space_group_name_H-M   'P 1'
#
loop_
_entity.id
_entity.type
_entity.pdbx_description
1 polymer ?
#
loop_
_entity_poly.entity_id
_entity_poly.type
_entity_poly.pdbx_seq_one_letter_code
_entity_poly.pdbx_strand_id
1 'polypeptide(L)'
;MKRSKSIVSRRLYECAREVNEGLARQNLGAVRCLLSLYYGEHEGRYPAGLGGLLPAFLPSVPTLALPCTKHAPSDRVRVIKKAPSSMASLKRLLRDSGRWTYVGDPKSHLHGTFLIDCRHKDARGRTWSGL
;
A
#
# COMPACT_ATOMS: atom_id res chain seq x y z
N MET A 1 -32.67 16.27 24.80
CA MET A 1 -32.48 16.24 23.32
C MET A 1 -31.23 15.42 22.97
N LYS A 2 -31.38 14.13 22.68
CA LYS A 2 -30.26 13.30 22.17
C LYS A 2 -30.43 13.23 20.66
N ARG A 3 -29.54 13.90 19.90
CA ARG A 3 -29.55 13.91 18.44
C ARG A 3 -29.44 12.46 17.95
N SER A 4 -30.54 11.92 17.41
CA SER A 4 -30.51 10.72 16.59
C SER A 4 -29.57 10.99 15.42
N LYS A 5 -28.36 10.42 15.43
CA LYS A 5 -27.47 10.47 14.28
C LYS A 5 -28.20 9.75 13.15
N SER A 6 -28.71 10.53 12.19
CA SER A 6 -29.52 10.07 11.07
C SER A 6 -28.90 8.81 10.42
N ILE A 7 -29.73 7.79 10.20
CA ILE A 7 -29.34 6.53 9.52
C ILE A 7 -28.64 6.82 8.18
N VAL A 8 -29.01 7.91 7.51
CA VAL A 8 -28.39 8.39 6.26
C VAL A 8 -26.90 8.72 6.47
N SER A 9 -26.56 9.44 7.54
CA SER A 9 -25.16 9.79 7.85
C SER A 9 -24.31 8.54 8.05
N ARG A 10 -24.84 7.53 8.73
CA ARG A 10 -24.13 6.26 8.98
C ARG A 10 -23.85 5.51 7.68
N ARG A 11 -24.84 5.39 6.79
CA ARG A 11 -24.69 4.73 5.49
C ARG A 11 -23.68 5.44 4.58
N LEU A 12 -23.65 6.77 4.60
CA LEU A 12 -22.67 7.55 3.83
C LEU A 12 -21.24 7.29 4.32
N TYR A 13 -21.02 7.23 5.63
CA TYR A 13 -19.71 6.88 6.19
C TYR A 13 -19.29 5.44 5.84
N GLU A 14 -20.22 4.50 5.85
CA GLU A 14 -19.96 3.10 5.49
C GLU A 14 -19.57 2.97 4.01
N CYS A 15 -20.27 3.67 3.12
CA CYS A 15 -19.97 3.69 1.68
C CYS A 15 -18.60 4.35 1.40
N ALA A 16 -18.34 5.51 2.00
CA ALA A 16 -17.05 6.19 1.87
C ALA A 16 -15.88 5.32 2.36
N ARG A 17 -16.10 4.54 3.42
CA ARG A 17 -15.13 3.55 3.89
C ARG A 17 -14.89 2.49 2.83
N GLU A 18 -15.93 1.82 2.34
CA GLU A 18 -15.79 0.73 1.36
C GLU A 18 -15.11 1.19 0.07
N VAL A 19 -15.44 2.40 -0.41
CA VAL A 19 -14.79 3.02 -1.57
C VAL A 19 -13.29 3.21 -1.32
N ASN A 20 -12.91 3.81 -0.19
CA ASN A 20 -11.49 4.02 0.13
C ASN A 20 -10.72 2.69 0.26
N GLU A 21 -11.35 1.65 0.82
CA GLU A 21 -10.71 0.34 0.89
C GLU A 21 -10.50 -0.30 -0.49
N GLY A 22 -11.49 -0.15 -1.37
CA GLY A 22 -11.39 -0.57 -2.76
C GLY A 22 -10.25 0.14 -3.48
N LEU A 23 -10.18 1.46 -3.35
CA LEU A 23 -9.14 2.29 -3.97
C LEU A 23 -7.74 1.91 -3.47
N ALA A 24 -7.55 1.71 -2.16
CA ALA A 24 -6.26 1.29 -1.61
C ALA A 24 -5.78 -0.04 -2.21
N ARG A 25 -6.68 -1.01 -2.39
CA ARG A 25 -6.38 -2.32 -2.98
C ARG A 25 -6.13 -2.23 -4.49
N GLN A 26 -6.93 -1.43 -5.20
CA GLN A 26 -6.75 -1.19 -6.62
C GLN A 26 -5.40 -0.53 -6.89
N ASN A 27 -5.03 0.49 -6.13
CA ASN A 27 -3.74 1.18 -6.24
C ASN A 27 -2.57 0.23 -5.93
N LEU A 28 -2.71 -0.63 -4.92
CA LEU A 28 -1.71 -1.66 -4.63
C LEU A 28 -1.51 -2.62 -5.82
N GLY A 29 -2.60 -3.08 -6.44
CA GLY A 29 -2.56 -3.94 -7.62
C GLY A 29 -1.96 -3.25 -8.84
N ALA A 30 -2.35 -2.00 -9.09
CA ALA A 30 -1.86 -1.19 -10.20
C ALA A 30 -0.33 -0.98 -10.11
N VAL A 31 0.18 -0.54 -8.95
CA VAL A 31 1.63 -0.32 -8.77
C VAL A 31 2.40 -1.64 -8.92
N ARG A 32 1.87 -2.76 -8.41
CA ARG A 32 2.49 -4.08 -8.60
C ARG A 32 2.55 -4.49 -10.07
N CYS A 33 1.49 -4.24 -10.84
CA CYS A 33 1.48 -4.48 -12.28
C CYS A 33 2.52 -3.62 -13.02
N LEU A 34 2.60 -2.32 -12.70
CA LEU A 34 3.59 -1.42 -13.28
C LEU A 34 5.04 -1.83 -12.95
N LEU A 35 5.29 -2.31 -11.73
CA LEU A 35 6.58 -2.89 -11.36
C LEU A 35 6.93 -4.12 -12.20
N SER A 36 5.96 -4.98 -12.51
CA SER A 36 6.17 -6.13 -13.40
C SER A 36 6.44 -5.71 -14.84
N LEU A 37 5.78 -4.66 -15.34
CA LEU A 37 6.08 -4.11 -16.67
C LEU A 37 7.49 -3.54 -16.72
N TYR A 38 7.87 -2.71 -15.74
CA TYR A 38 9.24 -2.20 -15.61
C TYR A 38 10.25 -3.35 -15.58
N TYR A 39 9.99 -4.41 -14.80
CA TYR A 39 10.86 -5.58 -14.76
C TYR A 39 11.06 -6.21 -16.14
N GLY A 40 9.99 -6.32 -16.94
CA GLY A 40 10.05 -6.83 -18.31
C GLY A 40 10.85 -5.95 -19.26
N GLU A 41 10.68 -4.63 -19.18
CA GLU A 41 11.40 -3.68 -20.05
C GLU A 41 12.87 -3.48 -19.65
N HIS A 42 13.21 -3.76 -18.39
CA HIS A 42 14.56 -3.55 -17.84
C HIS A 42 15.30 -4.86 -17.58
N GLU A 43 15.15 -5.85 -18.47
CA GLU A 43 15.94 -7.10 -18.47
C GLU A 43 15.89 -7.86 -17.14
N GLY A 44 14.72 -7.86 -16.50
CA GLY A 44 14.52 -8.52 -15.22
C GLY A 44 15.13 -7.80 -14.02
N ARG A 45 15.26 -6.46 -14.09
CA ARG A 45 15.71 -5.63 -12.96
C ARG A 45 14.60 -4.72 -12.47
N TYR A 46 14.27 -4.83 -11.19
CA TYR A 46 13.39 -3.86 -10.53
C TYR A 46 14.14 -2.55 -10.24
N PRO A 47 13.43 -1.40 -10.13
CA PRO A 47 14.08 -0.15 -9.79
C PRO A 47 14.53 -0.15 -8.31
N ALA A 48 15.49 0.69 -7.94
CA ALA A 48 15.93 0.84 -6.55
C ALA A 48 14.84 1.48 -5.65
N GLY A 49 13.86 2.15 -6.25
CA GLY A 49 12.70 2.76 -5.59
C GLY A 49 11.65 3.17 -6.62
N LEU A 50 10.47 3.64 -6.18
CA LEU A 50 9.41 4.06 -7.12
C LEU A 50 9.80 5.24 -8.02
N GLY A 51 10.87 5.98 -7.71
CA GLY A 51 11.39 7.02 -8.60
C GLY A 51 11.73 6.51 -10.01
N GLY A 52 12.08 5.22 -10.17
CA GLY A 52 12.30 4.63 -11.49
C GLY A 52 11.03 4.44 -12.32
N LEU A 53 9.84 4.44 -11.69
CA LEU A 53 8.55 4.35 -12.38
C LEU A 53 7.98 5.71 -12.74
N LEU A 54 8.42 6.78 -12.08
CA LEU A 54 7.87 8.12 -12.23
C LEU A 54 8.65 8.93 -13.28
N PRO A 55 7.99 9.73 -14.13
CA PRO A 55 6.54 9.77 -14.39
C PRO A 55 6.10 8.75 -15.46
N ALA A 56 7.03 8.01 -16.07
CA ALA A 56 6.81 7.25 -17.31
C ALA A 56 5.76 6.13 -17.18
N PHE A 57 5.83 5.33 -16.12
CA PHE A 57 4.90 4.23 -15.86
C PHE A 57 3.80 4.63 -14.88
N LEU A 58 4.12 5.51 -13.95
CA LEU A 58 3.23 5.97 -12.91
C LEU A 58 3.29 7.51 -12.86
N PRO A 59 2.19 8.25 -13.04
CA PRO A 59 2.24 9.71 -13.04
C PRO A 59 2.67 10.30 -11.68
N SER A 60 2.17 9.70 -10.60
CA SER A 60 2.49 10.08 -9.22
C SER A 60 2.24 8.89 -8.29
N VAL A 61 2.87 8.91 -7.11
CA VAL A 61 2.55 7.89 -6.09
C VAL A 61 1.10 8.07 -5.64
N PRO A 62 0.25 7.02 -5.69
CA PRO A 62 -1.14 7.14 -5.29
C PRO A 62 -1.26 7.43 -3.79
N THR A 63 -2.17 8.32 -3.41
CA THR A 63 -2.49 8.53 -2.00
C THR A 63 -3.13 7.27 -1.42
N LEU A 64 -2.58 6.81 -0.30
CA LEU A 64 -3.12 5.72 0.49
C LEU A 64 -4.01 6.28 1.60
N ALA A 65 -5.29 5.93 1.57
CA ALA A 65 -6.22 6.16 2.67
C ALA A 65 -6.62 4.80 3.26
N LEU A 66 -6.44 4.65 4.57
CA LEU A 66 -6.74 3.42 5.30
C LEU A 66 -7.88 3.66 6.28
N PRO A 67 -9.15 3.52 5.85
CA PRO A 67 -10.26 3.67 6.76
C PRO A 67 -10.22 2.57 7.82
N CYS A 68 -10.91 2.80 8.95
CA CYS A 68 -10.83 1.96 10.16
C CYS A 68 -9.46 1.98 10.88
N THR A 69 -8.56 2.89 10.50
CA THR A 69 -7.29 3.12 11.21
C THR A 69 -7.17 4.58 11.64
N LYS A 70 -6.17 4.89 12.48
CA LYS A 70 -5.85 6.28 12.87
C LYS A 70 -4.85 6.94 11.93
N HIS A 71 -4.50 6.28 10.83
CA HIS A 71 -3.49 6.78 9.91
C HIS A 71 -4.06 7.91 9.05
N ALA A 72 -3.32 9.01 8.97
CA ALA A 72 -3.63 10.07 8.01
C ALA A 72 -3.35 9.58 6.58
N PRO A 73 -4.12 10.03 5.58
CA PRO A 73 -3.81 9.74 4.18
C PRO A 73 -2.39 10.12 3.82
N SER A 74 -1.70 9.26 3.06
CA SER A 74 -0.30 9.51 2.69
C SER A 74 0.06 8.87 1.34
N ASP A 75 0.84 9.57 0.55
CA ASP A 75 1.48 9.09 -0.68
C ASP A 75 2.95 8.66 -0.43
N ARG A 76 3.42 8.70 0.81
CA ARG A 76 4.83 8.44 1.13
C ARG A 76 5.16 6.96 0.96
N VAL A 77 6.37 6.71 0.48
CA VAL A 77 6.92 5.37 0.29
C VAL A 77 8.14 5.19 1.19
N ARG A 78 8.15 4.15 2.01
CA ARG A 78 9.37 3.70 2.69
C ARG A 78 10.08 2.67 1.83
N VAL A 79 11.31 2.97 1.44
CA VAL A 79 12.18 2.01 0.75
C VAL A 79 13.00 1.22 1.76
N ILE A 80 12.87 -0.10 1.73
CA ILE A 80 13.70 -1.04 2.50
C ILE A 80 14.93 -1.36 1.64
N LYS A 81 16.08 -0.80 2.03
CA LYS A 81 17.37 -0.97 1.34
C LYS A 81 18.13 -2.23 1.73
N LYS A 82 17.76 -2.85 2.86
CA LYS A 82 18.30 -4.10 3.36
C LYS A 82 17.13 -4.99 3.75
N ALA A 83 16.74 -5.87 2.83
CA ALA A 83 15.57 -6.70 3.02
C ALA A 83 15.91 -7.89 3.94
N PRO A 84 14.93 -8.40 4.70
CA PRO A 84 15.11 -9.63 5.44
C PRO A 84 15.02 -10.85 4.49
N SER A 85 15.33 -12.02 5.02
CA SER A 85 15.37 -13.27 4.25
C SER A 85 14.02 -13.91 3.93
N SER A 86 12.89 -13.34 4.37
CA SER A 86 11.57 -13.90 4.09
C SER A 86 10.44 -12.89 4.24
N MET A 87 9.30 -13.16 3.62
CA MET A 87 8.09 -12.34 3.76
C MET A 87 7.58 -12.27 5.20
N ALA A 88 7.70 -13.36 5.97
CA ALA A 88 7.34 -13.36 7.39
C ALA A 88 8.23 -12.38 8.19
N SER A 89 9.51 -12.32 7.84
CA SER A 89 10.45 -11.38 8.45
C SER A 89 10.22 -9.94 7.98
N LEU A 90 9.81 -9.75 6.71
CA LEU A 90 9.41 -8.46 6.16
C LEU A 90 8.19 -7.87 6.88
N LYS A 91 7.19 -8.71 7.19
CA LYS A 91 6.03 -8.33 8.03
C LYS A 91 6.45 -7.74 9.38
N ARG A 92 7.52 -8.25 9.99
CA ARG A 92 8.01 -7.74 11.29
C ARG A 92 8.68 -6.37 11.19
N LEU A 93 9.09 -5.96 9.99
CA LEU A 93 9.65 -4.62 9.74
C LEU A 93 8.56 -3.56 9.50
N LEU A 94 7.29 -3.96 9.42
CA LEU A 94 6.18 -3.03 9.32
C LEU A 94 6.08 -2.21 10.60
N ARG A 95 6.07 -0.88 10.43
CA ARG A 95 5.99 0.09 11.52
C ARG A 95 4.57 0.55 11.76
N ASP A 96 3.61 0.05 10.98
CA ASP A 96 2.21 0.49 11.02
C ASP A 96 2.13 2.00 10.86
N SER A 97 2.76 2.51 9.79
CA SER A 97 2.88 3.94 9.53
C SER A 97 1.77 4.48 8.62
N GLY A 98 0.92 3.62 8.05
CA GLY A 98 -0.12 4.00 7.11
C GLY A 98 0.40 4.46 5.76
N ARG A 99 1.56 3.94 5.35
CA ARG A 99 2.29 4.34 4.14
C ARG A 99 2.54 3.16 3.22
N TRP A 100 2.99 3.44 2.01
CA TRP A 100 3.53 2.40 1.14
C TRP A 100 4.90 1.92 1.62
N THR A 101 5.21 0.66 1.37
CA THR A 101 6.54 0.09 1.56
C THR A 101 6.97 -0.63 0.29
N TYR A 102 8.21 -0.37 -0.11
CA TYR A 102 8.85 -0.98 -1.25
C TYR A 102 10.17 -1.63 -0.82
N VAL A 103 10.44 -2.85 -1.27
CA VAL A 103 11.74 -3.48 -1.09
C VAL A 103 12.62 -3.12 -2.28
N GLY A 104 13.63 -2.29 -2.03
CA GLY A 104 14.57 -1.78 -3.03
C GLY A 104 15.97 -2.37 -2.91
N ASP A 105 16.11 -3.49 -2.19
CA ASP A 105 17.38 -4.20 -2.02
C ASP A 105 17.63 -5.15 -3.21
N PRO A 106 18.54 -4.83 -4.15
CA PRO A 106 18.77 -5.64 -5.35
C PRO A 106 19.40 -7.01 -5.06
N LYS A 107 19.93 -7.23 -3.84
CA LYS A 107 20.49 -8.52 -3.44
C LYS A 107 19.44 -9.44 -2.83
N SER A 108 18.23 -8.96 -2.61
CA SER A 108 17.16 -9.72 -2.01
C SER A 108 16.29 -10.39 -3.07
N HIS A 109 15.88 -11.63 -2.83
CA HIS A 109 14.79 -12.27 -3.58
C HIS A 109 13.43 -11.58 -3.36
N LEU A 110 13.33 -10.66 -2.39
CA LEU A 110 12.15 -9.82 -2.15
C LEU A 110 12.22 -8.48 -2.91
N HIS A 111 13.28 -8.20 -3.68
CA HIS A 111 13.39 -6.98 -4.49
C HIS A 111 12.14 -6.82 -5.37
N GLY A 112 11.60 -5.59 -5.45
CA GLY A 112 10.36 -5.34 -6.18
C GLY A 112 9.09 -5.54 -5.35
N THR A 113 9.18 -6.10 -4.14
CA THR A 113 8.00 -6.30 -3.29
C THR A 113 7.41 -4.95 -2.88
N PHE A 114 6.11 -4.75 -3.18
CA PHE A 114 5.35 -3.57 -2.82
C PHE A 114 4.14 -3.93 -1.93
N LEU A 115 3.97 -3.21 -0.81
CA LEU A 115 2.98 -3.52 0.21
C LEU A 115 2.53 -2.29 1.01
N ILE A 116 1.45 -2.44 1.76
CA ILE A 116 0.94 -1.41 2.69
C ILE A 116 1.55 -1.64 4.09
N ASP A 117 2.16 -0.59 4.66
CA ASP A 117 2.68 -0.57 6.03
C ASP A 117 1.57 -0.31 7.05
N CYS A 118 0.75 -1.34 7.27
CA CYS A 118 -0.33 -1.30 8.24
C CYS A 118 -0.52 -2.68 8.89
N ARG A 119 -0.65 -2.68 10.22
CA ARG A 119 -0.92 -3.89 11.02
C ARG A 119 -2.40 -4.08 11.36
N HIS A 120 -3.23 -3.08 11.04
CA HIS A 120 -4.67 -3.13 11.27
C HIS A 120 -5.37 -4.03 10.24
N LYS A 121 -6.64 -4.31 10.51
CA LYS A 121 -7.55 -5.04 9.63
C LYS A 121 -8.44 -4.07 8.84
N ASP A 122 -8.86 -4.48 7.65
CA ASP A 122 -9.90 -3.83 6.87
C ASP A 122 -11.29 -4.09 7.48
N ALA A 123 -12.34 -3.47 6.92
CA ALA A 123 -13.72 -3.66 7.36
C ALA A 123 -14.21 -5.12 7.31
N ARG A 124 -13.51 -6.00 6.57
CA ARG A 124 -13.80 -7.44 6.43
C ARG A 124 -12.87 -8.31 7.28
N GLY A 125 -12.06 -7.73 8.16
CA GLY A 125 -11.17 -8.46 9.06
C GLY A 125 -9.85 -8.95 8.43
N ARG A 126 -9.53 -8.54 7.20
CA ARG A 126 -8.31 -8.94 6.46
C ARG A 126 -7.19 -7.95 6.72
N THR A 127 -5.95 -8.42 6.77
CA THR A 127 -4.79 -7.53 6.98
C THR A 127 -4.47 -6.69 5.75
N TRP A 128 -4.18 -5.41 5.96
CA TRP A 128 -3.82 -4.46 4.91
C TRP A 128 -2.52 -4.80 4.18
N SER A 129 -1.57 -5.42 4.88
CA SER A 129 -0.26 -5.77 4.32
C SER A 129 -0.31 -6.77 3.15
N GLY A 130 -1.49 -7.32 2.82
CA GLY A 130 -1.77 -7.94 1.52
C GLY A 130 -0.77 -9.03 1.16
N LEU A 131 -0.61 -9.96 2.09
CA LEU A 131 0.23 -11.15 2.01
C LEU A 131 -0.65 -12.40 2.00
#